data_AF-A0A8J3XZU8-F1
#
_entry.id   AF-A0A8J3XZU8-F1
#
_cell.length_a   1.000
_cell.length_b   1.000
_cell.length_c   1.000
_cell.angle_alpha   90.00
_cell.angle_beta   90.00
_cell.angle_gamma   90.00
#
_symmetry.space_group_name_H-M   'P 1'
#
loop_
_entity.id
_entity.type
_entity.pdbx_description
1 polymer ?
#
loop_
_entity_poly.entity_id
_entity_poly.type
_entity_poly.pdbx_seq_one_letter_code
_entity_poly.pdbx_strand_id
1 'polypeptide(L)'
;MFDQILGLPAHPLIIHAAVVLTPLLVVLSIAYAVLPAFRRRLDWAVVLTAIAAPAAVFGAKESGEELEARLFKGQIPQPVLDHSSFANPLFFSTLGLGVVALVLVYLTRPVREPGTAATGSARAVSLVLSVLAVVLALVVAYYVFRAGDSGARAVWGS
;
A
#
# COMPACT_ATOMS: atom_id res chain seq x y z
N MET A 1 -18.56 12.61 4.34
CA MET A 1 -18.88 11.25 4.83
C MET A 1 -17.71 10.61 5.59
N PHE A 2 -16.46 10.99 5.30
CA PHE A 2 -15.25 10.47 5.96
C PHE A 2 -14.80 11.27 7.20
N ASP A 3 -15.59 12.24 7.68
CA ASP A 3 -15.14 13.14 8.75
C ASP A 3 -15.09 12.45 10.14
N GLN A 4 -16.13 11.69 10.47
CA GLN A 4 -16.30 11.10 11.79
C GLN A 4 -16.88 9.68 11.76
N ILE A 5 -16.44 8.87 12.73
CA ILE A 5 -17.02 7.55 13.06
C ILE A 5 -17.38 7.61 14.54
N LEU A 6 -18.66 7.43 14.86
CA LEU A 6 -19.18 7.47 16.24
C LEU A 6 -18.79 8.77 17.00
N GLY A 7 -18.73 9.90 16.29
CA GLY A 7 -18.37 11.20 16.85
C GLY A 7 -16.86 11.46 17.02
N LEU A 8 -16.01 10.50 16.65
CA LEU A 8 -14.55 10.64 16.67
C LEU A 8 -14.00 10.89 15.26
N PRO A 9 -12.89 11.65 15.09
CA PRO A 9 -12.24 11.81 13.80
C PRO A 9 -11.94 10.45 13.15
N ALA A 10 -12.38 10.25 11.91
CA ALA A 10 -12.22 8.95 11.26
C ALA A 10 -10.75 8.67 10.91
N HIS A 11 -9.96 9.71 10.61
CA HIS A 11 -8.58 9.57 10.16
C HIS A 11 -7.71 8.77 11.14
N PRO A 12 -7.58 9.14 12.44
CA PRO A 12 -6.87 8.34 13.44
C PRO A 12 -7.33 6.88 13.53
N LEU A 13 -8.59 6.56 13.24
CA LEU A 13 -9.09 5.18 13.27
C LEU A 13 -8.65 4.41 12.02
N ILE A 14 -8.84 5.01 10.84
CA ILE A 14 -8.54 4.38 9.55
C ILE A 14 -7.03 4.23 9.34
N ILE A 15 -6.20 5.15 9.85
CA ILE A 15 -4.75 5.05 9.70
C ILE A 15 -4.19 3.76 10.32
N HIS A 16 -4.79 3.19 11.37
CA HIS A 16 -4.32 1.93 11.96
C HIS A 16 -4.35 0.79 10.94
N ALA A 17 -5.40 0.74 10.11
CA ALA A 17 -5.47 -0.21 9.01
C ALA A 17 -4.39 0.11 7.96
N ALA A 18 -4.23 1.38 7.57
CA ALA A 18 -3.25 1.78 6.56
C ALA A 18 -1.79 1.49 6.97
N VAL A 19 -1.40 1.81 8.22
CA VAL A 19 -0.04 1.63 8.74
C VAL A 19 0.32 0.17 9.01
N VAL A 20 -0.67 -0.73 9.16
CA VAL A 20 -0.43 -2.17 9.31
C VAL A 20 -0.44 -2.86 7.94
N LEU A 21 -1.48 -2.60 7.13
CA LEU A 21 -1.68 -3.32 5.87
C LEU A 21 -0.67 -2.92 4.79
N THR A 22 -0.25 -1.65 4.75
CA THR A 22 0.68 -1.18 3.71
C THR A 22 2.08 -1.79 3.87
N PRO A 23 2.73 -1.78 5.06
CA PRO A 23 3.99 -2.50 5.25
C PRO A 23 3.85 -4.01 5.04
N LEU A 24 2.70 -4.60 5.42
CA LEU A 24 2.46 -6.01 5.18
C LEU A 24 2.38 -6.33 3.68
N LEU A 25 1.70 -5.50 2.87
CA LEU A 25 1.69 -5.62 1.41
C LEU A 25 3.11 -5.52 0.83
N VAL A 26 3.94 -4.59 1.32
CA VAL A 26 5.35 -4.45 0.89
C VAL A 26 6.11 -5.74 1.13
N VAL A 27 6.11 -6.26 2.36
CA VAL A 27 6.87 -7.46 2.73
C VAL A 27 6.36 -8.68 1.97
N LEU A 28 5.04 -8.87 1.90
CA LEU A 28 4.44 -10.00 1.20
C LEU A 28 4.71 -9.94 -0.30
N SER A 29 4.67 -8.77 -0.93
CA SER A 29 4.95 -8.62 -2.37
C SER A 29 6.42 -8.92 -2.69
N ILE A 30 7.35 -8.45 -1.85
CA ILE A 30 8.78 -8.76 -1.99
C ILE A 30 8.99 -10.27 -1.81
N ALA A 31 8.48 -10.86 -0.72
CA ALA A 31 8.58 -12.29 -0.46
C ALA A 31 7.99 -13.11 -1.62
N TYR A 32 6.86 -12.70 -2.18
CA TYR A 32 6.22 -13.35 -3.31
C TYR A 32 7.07 -13.28 -4.59
N ALA A 33 7.68 -12.12 -4.86
CA ALA A 33 8.56 -11.90 -5.99
C ALA A 33 9.81 -12.79 -5.91
N VAL A 34 10.46 -12.83 -4.74
CA VAL A 34 11.80 -13.45 -4.57
C VAL A 34 11.78 -14.90 -4.08
N LEU A 35 10.66 -15.40 -3.53
CA LEU A 35 10.53 -16.77 -3.01
C LEU A 35 9.52 -17.61 -3.82
N PRO A 36 9.84 -18.06 -5.05
CA PRO A 36 8.94 -18.87 -5.88
C PRO A 36 8.35 -20.08 -5.17
N ALA A 37 9.13 -20.74 -4.31
CA ALA A 37 8.72 -21.94 -3.56
C ALA A 37 7.59 -21.68 -2.54
N PHE A 38 7.45 -20.43 -2.07
CA PHE A 38 6.47 -20.07 -1.03
C PHE A 38 5.21 -19.43 -1.60
N ARG A 39 5.17 -19.10 -2.90
CA ARG A 39 4.06 -18.36 -3.52
C ARG A 39 2.68 -18.94 -3.19
N ARG A 40 2.50 -20.26 -3.30
CA ARG A 40 1.21 -20.93 -2.99
C ARG A 40 0.72 -20.67 -1.56
N ARG A 41 1.64 -20.54 -0.59
CA ARG A 41 1.29 -20.23 0.80
C ARG A 41 0.96 -18.75 1.01
N LEU A 42 1.53 -17.88 0.18
CA LEU A 42 1.39 -16.43 0.24
C LEU A 42 0.25 -15.88 -0.64
N ASP A 43 -0.25 -16.65 -1.61
CA ASP A 43 -1.24 -16.22 -2.60
C ASP A 43 -2.44 -15.48 -1.96
N TRP A 44 -3.05 -16.05 -0.93
CA TRP A 44 -4.22 -15.45 -0.28
C TRP A 44 -3.87 -14.15 0.46
N ALA A 45 -2.71 -14.12 1.14
CA ALA A 45 -2.27 -12.98 1.93
C ALA A 45 -1.90 -11.81 1.02
N VAL A 46 -1.22 -12.08 -0.10
CA VAL A 46 -0.91 -11.08 -1.13
C VAL A 46 -2.20 -10.54 -1.75
N VAL A 47 -3.13 -11.40 -2.16
CA VAL A 47 -4.40 -10.94 -2.75
C VAL A 47 -5.20 -10.07 -1.77
N LEU A 48 -5.31 -10.49 -0.52
CA LEU A 48 -6.03 -9.73 0.51
C LEU A 48 -5.40 -8.37 0.73
N THR A 49 -4.09 -8.31 0.96
CA THR A 49 -3.37 -7.06 1.23
C THR A 49 -3.28 -6.15 0.01
N ALA A 50 -3.19 -6.71 -1.20
CA ALA A 50 -3.17 -5.95 -2.46
C ALA A 50 -4.46 -5.17 -2.72
N ILE A 51 -5.56 -5.58 -2.08
CA ILE A 51 -6.86 -4.89 -2.14
C ILE A 51 -7.06 -4.03 -0.88
N ALA A 52 -6.83 -4.61 0.30
CA ALA A 52 -7.13 -3.95 1.57
C ALA A 52 -6.20 -2.77 1.87
N ALA A 53 -4.91 -2.85 1.54
CA ALA A 53 -3.97 -1.75 1.77
C ALA A 53 -4.31 -0.48 0.97
N PRO A 54 -4.47 -0.50 -0.37
CA PRO A 54 -4.83 0.71 -1.10
C PRO A 54 -6.21 1.25 -0.71
N ALA A 55 -7.17 0.38 -0.36
CA ALA A 55 -8.47 0.82 0.17
C ALA A 55 -8.33 1.54 1.52
N ALA A 56 -7.49 1.03 2.43
CA ALA A 56 -7.21 1.67 3.71
C ALA A 56 -6.47 3.00 3.54
N VAL A 57 -5.49 3.06 2.63
CA VAL A 57 -4.78 4.30 2.29
C VAL A 57 -5.72 5.35 1.69
N PHE A 58 -6.62 4.94 0.79
CA PHE A 58 -7.67 5.82 0.27
C PHE A 58 -8.55 6.38 1.38
N GLY A 59 -9.06 5.51 2.27
CA GLY A 59 -9.87 5.96 3.40
C GLY A 59 -9.11 6.91 4.34
N ALA A 60 -7.83 6.66 4.59
CA ALA A 60 -6.98 7.52 5.41
C ALA A 60 -6.75 8.88 4.74
N LYS A 61 -6.51 8.92 3.42
CA LYS A 61 -6.39 10.14 2.63
C LYS A 61 -7.66 10.98 2.74
N GLU A 62 -8.81 10.43 2.35
CA GLU A 62 -10.07 11.18 2.30
C GLU A 62 -10.51 11.68 3.68
N SER A 63 -10.35 10.85 4.72
CA SER A 63 -10.65 11.28 6.10
C SER A 63 -9.65 12.31 6.63
N GLY A 64 -8.39 12.27 6.18
CA GLY A 64 -7.36 13.22 6.56
C GLY A 64 -7.58 14.61 5.94
N GLU A 65 -7.92 14.65 4.65
CA GLU A 65 -8.25 15.87 3.92
C GLU A 65 -9.49 16.57 4.54
N GLU A 66 -10.52 15.81 4.91
CA GLU A 66 -11.71 16.35 5.58
C GLU A 66 -11.37 16.89 6.99
N LEU A 67 -10.53 16.16 7.74
CA LEU A 67 -10.07 16.60 9.07
C LEU A 67 -9.24 17.89 8.97
N GLU A 68 -8.33 17.98 8.00
CA GLU A 68 -7.51 19.15 7.71
C GLU A 68 -8.38 20.37 7.40
N ALA A 69 -9.35 20.22 6.48
CA ALA A 69 -10.28 21.28 6.11
C ALA A 69 -11.08 21.79 7.31
N ARG A 70 -11.56 20.88 8.17
CA ARG A 70 -12.34 21.21 9.37
C ARG A 70 -11.53 21.95 10.42
N LEU A 71 -10.30 21.50 10.68
CA LEU A 71 -9.46 22.05 11.75
C LEU A 71 -8.86 23.41 11.38
N PHE A 72 -8.39 23.55 10.14
CA PHE A 72 -7.52 24.66 9.77
C PHE A 72 -8.20 25.70 8.88
N LYS A 73 -9.36 25.41 8.27
CA LYS A 73 -10.15 26.35 7.45
C LYS A 73 -9.30 27.16 6.44
N GLY A 74 -8.30 26.50 5.84
CA GLY A 74 -7.37 27.09 4.85
C GLY A 74 -6.06 27.64 5.41
N GLN A 75 -5.88 27.72 6.74
CA GLN A 75 -4.62 28.13 7.38
C GLN A 75 -3.86 26.90 7.91
N ILE A 76 -3.39 26.06 7.01
CA ILE A 76 -2.81 24.77 7.35
C ILE A 76 -1.34 24.95 7.78
N PRO A 77 -0.96 24.51 8.99
CA PRO A 77 0.44 24.57 9.44
C PRO A 77 1.36 23.75 8.53
N GLN A 78 2.59 24.24 8.31
CA GLN A 78 3.56 23.57 7.44
C GLN A 78 3.79 22.08 7.78
N PRO A 79 3.91 21.66 9.06
CA PRO A 79 4.08 20.23 9.38
C PRO A 79 2.90 19.35 8.91
N VAL A 80 1.68 19.90 8.92
CA VAL A 80 0.49 19.18 8.44
C VAL A 80 0.49 19.09 6.92
N LEU A 81 0.86 20.17 6.22
CA LEU A 81 1.04 20.17 4.76
C LEU A 81 2.12 19.17 4.31
N ASP A 82 3.25 19.12 5.02
CA ASP A 82 4.31 18.17 4.72
C ASP A 82 3.81 16.73 4.84
N HIS A 83 3.01 16.44 5.87
CA HIS A 83 2.37 15.13 6.05
C HIS A 83 1.35 14.82 4.94
N SER A 84 0.39 15.71 4.69
CA SER A 84 -0.68 15.48 3.72
C SER A 84 -0.16 15.40 2.28
N SER A 85 0.98 16.03 1.98
CA SER A 85 1.66 15.92 0.68
C SER A 85 2.01 14.48 0.28
N PHE A 86 2.20 13.58 1.24
CA PHE A 86 2.51 12.17 0.97
C PHE A 86 1.28 11.31 0.70
N ALA A 87 0.06 11.80 0.93
CA ALA A 87 -1.16 11.00 0.82
C ALA A 87 -1.40 10.51 -0.63
N ASN A 88 -1.28 11.40 -1.62
CA ASN A 88 -1.45 11.05 -3.03
C ASN A 88 -0.35 10.11 -3.55
N PRO A 89 0.95 10.41 -3.39
CA PRO A 89 2.01 9.48 -3.78
C PRO A 89 1.89 8.10 -3.13
N LEU A 90 1.55 8.04 -1.84
CA LEU A 90 1.32 6.79 -1.14
C LEU A 90 0.13 6.03 -1.74
N PHE A 91 -1.00 6.68 -1.97
CA PHE A 91 -2.18 6.04 -2.56
C PHE A 91 -1.88 5.44 -3.93
N PHE A 92 -1.33 6.24 -4.86
CA PHE A 92 -1.08 5.76 -6.22
C PHE A 92 0.00 4.68 -6.28
N SER A 93 1.06 4.78 -5.47
CA SER A 93 2.09 3.74 -5.40
C SER A 93 1.56 2.44 -4.80
N THR A 94 0.73 2.52 -3.74
CA THR A 94 0.12 1.34 -3.11
C THR A 94 -0.88 0.66 -4.04
N LEU A 95 -1.66 1.45 -4.78
CA LEU A 95 -2.57 0.96 -5.82
C LEU A 95 -1.81 0.26 -6.95
N GLY A 96 -0.73 0.88 -7.44
CA GLY A 96 0.14 0.30 -8.47
C GLY A 96 0.77 -1.02 -8.03
N LEU A 97 1.30 -1.07 -6.80
CA LEU A 97 1.83 -2.30 -6.21
C LEU A 97 0.74 -3.38 -6.10
N GLY A 98 -0.46 -3.02 -5.64
CA GLY A 98 -1.60 -3.94 -5.53
C GLY A 98 -1.95 -4.56 -6.88
N VAL A 99 -2.08 -3.76 -7.93
CA VAL A 99 -2.36 -4.25 -9.29
C VAL A 99 -1.24 -5.18 -9.78
N VAL A 100 0.03 -4.77 -9.67
CA VAL A 100 1.16 -5.60 -10.11
C VAL A 100 1.23 -6.91 -9.33
N ALA A 101 1.01 -6.89 -8.02
CA ALA A 101 0.98 -8.07 -7.18
C ALA A 101 -0.15 -9.03 -7.59
N LEU A 102 -1.36 -8.52 -7.85
CA LEU A 102 -2.49 -9.33 -8.33
C LEU A 102 -2.22 -9.96 -9.69
N VAL A 103 -1.66 -9.20 -10.64
CA VAL A 103 -1.28 -9.71 -11.97
C VAL A 103 -0.20 -10.78 -11.84
N LEU A 104 0.82 -10.53 -11.01
CA LEU A 104 1.87 -11.51 -10.75
C LEU A 104 1.30 -12.79 -10.11
N VAL A 105 0.34 -12.67 -9.20
CA VAL A 105 -0.36 -13.83 -8.62
C VAL A 105 -1.13 -14.59 -9.69
N TYR A 106 -1.95 -13.90 -10.47
CA TYR A 106 -2.76 -14.50 -11.53
C TYR A 106 -1.91 -15.26 -12.55
N LEU A 107 -0.83 -14.66 -13.05
CA LEU A 107 0.02 -15.26 -14.09
C LEU A 107 0.88 -16.41 -13.58
N THR A 108 1.27 -16.39 -12.30
CA THR A 108 2.14 -17.42 -11.74
C THR A 108 1.40 -18.58 -11.10
N ARG A 109 0.07 -18.50 -10.91
CA ARG A 109 -0.76 -19.59 -10.39
C ARG A 109 -0.83 -20.82 -11.33
N PRO A 110 -1.22 -20.68 -12.61
CA PRO A 110 -1.40 -21.84 -13.51
C PRO A 110 -0.12 -22.62 -13.76
N VAL A 111 1.04 -21.93 -13.82
CA VAL A 111 2.36 -22.51 -14.11
C VAL A 111 2.85 -23.51 -13.05
N ARG A 112 2.15 -23.60 -11.91
CA ARG A 112 2.49 -24.52 -10.80
C ARG A 112 1.72 -25.83 -10.86
N GLU A 113 0.73 -25.95 -11.74
CA GLU A 113 -0.09 -27.16 -11.86
C GLU A 113 0.70 -28.27 -12.58
N PRO A 114 0.68 -29.52 -12.05
CA PRO A 114 1.36 -30.65 -12.68
C PRO A 114 0.93 -30.80 -14.14
N GLY A 115 1.89 -30.82 -15.07
CA GLY A 115 1.63 -30.94 -16.51
C GLY A 115 1.66 -29.63 -17.30
N THR A 116 1.80 -28.47 -16.64
CA THR A 116 2.00 -27.18 -17.32
C THR A 116 3.49 -26.80 -17.36
N ALA A 117 4.10 -26.83 -18.54
CA ALA A 117 5.46 -26.31 -18.72
C ALA A 117 5.41 -24.81 -19.02
N ALA A 118 6.07 -24.00 -18.19
CA ALA A 118 6.22 -22.57 -18.47
C ALA A 118 6.99 -22.35 -19.77
N THR A 119 6.42 -21.58 -20.70
CA THR A 119 7.15 -21.10 -21.88
C THR A 119 8.25 -20.10 -21.47
N GLY A 120 9.25 -19.90 -22.35
CA GLY A 120 10.31 -18.90 -22.10
C GLY A 120 9.77 -17.48 -21.91
N SER A 121 8.73 -17.11 -22.66
CA SER A 121 8.05 -15.81 -22.55
C SER A 121 7.34 -15.64 -21.20
N ALA A 122 6.68 -16.68 -20.68
CA ALA A 122 6.03 -16.63 -19.37
C ALA A 122 7.03 -16.41 -18.22
N ARG A 123 8.23 -17.00 -18.33
CA ARG A 123 9.32 -16.78 -17.35
C ARG A 123 9.84 -15.34 -17.39
N ALA A 124 10.05 -14.80 -18.60
CA ALA A 124 10.51 -13.42 -18.77
C ALA A 124 9.48 -12.42 -18.21
N VAL A 125 8.19 -12.60 -18.52
CA VAL A 125 7.10 -11.76 -17.98
C VAL A 125 7.05 -11.85 -16.46
N SER A 126 7.15 -13.05 -15.88
CA SER A 126 7.18 -13.21 -14.42
C SER A 126 8.39 -12.52 -13.79
N LEU A 127 9.56 -12.55 -14.43
CA LEU A 127 10.75 -11.86 -13.94
C LEU A 127 10.55 -10.34 -13.95
N VAL A 128 10.07 -9.78 -15.06
CA VAL A 128 9.79 -8.34 -15.20
C VAL A 128 8.80 -7.87 -14.15
N LEU A 129 7.68 -8.60 -13.98
CA LEU A 129 6.68 -8.28 -12.95
C LEU A 129 7.24 -8.42 -11.53
N SER A 130 8.14 -9.38 -11.28
CA SER A 130 8.78 -9.53 -9.96
C SER A 130 9.70 -8.36 -9.66
N VAL A 131 10.52 -7.91 -10.63
CA VAL A 131 11.37 -6.73 -10.50
C VAL A 131 10.52 -5.48 -10.27
N LEU A 132 9.46 -5.30 -11.07
CA LEU A 132 8.54 -4.16 -10.93
C LEU A 132 7.85 -4.16 -9.56
N ALA A 133 7.39 -5.32 -9.07
CA ALA A 133 6.79 -5.45 -7.75
C ALA A 133 7.76 -5.04 -6.64
N VAL A 134 9.03 -5.46 -6.73
CA VAL A 134 10.06 -5.08 -5.74
C VAL A 134 10.32 -3.58 -5.77
N VAL A 135 10.48 -2.97 -6.95
CA VAL A 135 10.70 -1.52 -7.07
C VAL A 135 9.51 -0.74 -6.49
N LEU A 136 8.28 -1.10 -6.86
CA LEU A 136 7.08 -0.46 -6.31
C LEU A 136 6.95 -0.68 -4.80
N ALA A 137 7.29 -1.85 -4.29
CA ALA A 137 7.28 -2.13 -2.85
C ALA A 137 8.24 -1.22 -2.08
N LEU A 138 9.43 -0.94 -2.64
CA LEU A 138 10.37 0.02 -2.04
C LEU A 138 9.84 1.46 -2.08
N VAL A 139 9.18 1.86 -3.17
CA VAL A 139 8.53 3.18 -3.27
C VAL A 139 7.40 3.33 -2.24
N VAL A 140 6.56 2.30 -2.10
CA VAL A 140 5.49 2.27 -1.09
C VAL A 140 6.08 2.31 0.33
N ALA A 141 7.13 1.53 0.59
CA ALA A 141 7.84 1.53 1.87
C ALA A 141 8.38 2.92 2.23
N TYR A 142 8.95 3.62 1.25
CA TYR A 142 9.42 4.99 1.42
C TYR A 142 8.27 5.94 1.78
N TYR A 143 7.18 5.96 1.00
CA TYR A 143 6.09 6.90 1.25
C TYR A 143 5.31 6.60 2.53
N VAL A 144 5.10 5.32 2.89
CA VAL A 144 4.43 4.99 4.16
C VAL A 144 5.28 5.41 5.36
N PHE A 145 6.61 5.25 5.26
CA PHE A 145 7.53 5.75 6.29
C PHE A 145 7.50 7.27 6.39
N ARG A 146 7.59 7.99 5.25
CA ARG A 146 7.57 9.46 5.23
C ARG A 146 6.26 10.03 5.74
N ALA A 147 5.12 9.46 5.35
CA ALA A 147 3.81 9.85 5.88
C ALA A 147 3.75 9.61 7.40
N GLY A 148 4.21 8.44 7.88
CA GLY A 148 4.24 8.13 9.31
C GLY A 148 5.13 9.06 10.14
N ASP A 149 6.39 9.26 9.73
CA ASP A 149 7.35 10.12 10.44
C ASP A 149 6.91 11.59 10.45
N SER A 150 6.49 12.13 9.30
CA SER A 150 5.99 13.51 9.23
C SER A 150 4.72 13.71 10.05
N GLY A 151 3.80 12.74 10.05
CA GLY A 151 2.59 12.80 10.87
C GLY A 151 2.90 12.77 12.36
N ALA A 152 3.85 11.92 12.79
CA ALA A 152 4.31 11.88 14.17
C ALA A 152 4.96 13.21 14.58
N ARG A 153 5.79 13.81 13.72
CA ARG A 153 6.40 15.13 13.98
C ARG A 153 5.39 16.26 14.00
N ALA A 154 4.34 16.21 13.18
CA ALA A 154 3.30 17.24 13.19
C ALA A 154 2.52 17.29 14.51
N VAL A 155 2.39 16.15 15.20
CA VAL A 155 1.67 16.06 16.49
C VAL A 155 2.62 16.16 17.70
N TRP A 156 3.80 15.57 17.61
CA TRP A 156 4.70 15.36 18.75
C TRP A 156 6.08 16.01 18.59
N GLY A 157 6.33 16.67 17.46
CA GLY A 157 7.58 17.41 17.24
C GLY A 157 7.62 18.63 18.16
N SER A 158 8.63 18.66 19.04
CA SER A 158 8.97 19.80 19.90
C SER A 158 9.55 20.94 19.10
#